data_AF-A0A0B0D3P7-F1
#
_entry.id   AF-A0A0B0D3P7-F1
#
_cell.length_a   1.000
_cell.length_b   1.000
_cell.length_c   1.000
_cell.angle_alpha   90.00
_cell.angle_beta   90.00
_cell.angle_gamma   90.00
#
_symmetry.space_group_name_H-M   'P 1'
#
loop_
_entity.id
_entity.type
_entity.pdbx_description
1 polymer ?
#
loop_
_entity_poly.entity_id
_entity_poly.type
_entity_poly.pdbx_seq_one_letter_code
_entity_poly.pdbx_strand_id
1 'polypeptide(L)'
;MKHVTAVYVMIGLAVIMFASSKAEISLTVAASKNENKVLSIAHLGASGYAPENTMAAFNKAVEMKADIIELDVQMSKDGELVVIHDTTV
;
A
#
# COMPACT_ATOMS: atom_id res chain seq x y z
N MET A 1 -19.77 -55.37 -9.75
CA MET A 1 -19.95 -54.11 -10.50
C MET A 1 -20.14 -52.89 -9.61
N LYS A 2 -20.99 -52.90 -8.57
CA LYS A 2 -21.23 -51.74 -7.68
C LYS A 2 -20.01 -51.27 -6.87
N HIS A 3 -19.12 -52.18 -6.45
CA HIS A 3 -17.92 -51.83 -5.68
C HIS A 3 -16.82 -51.15 -6.52
N VAL A 4 -16.73 -51.45 -7.82
CA VAL A 4 -15.73 -50.85 -8.71
C VAL A 4 -16.08 -49.40 -9.00
N THR A 5 -17.37 -49.11 -9.27
CA THR A 5 -17.86 -47.75 -9.47
C THR A 5 -17.65 -46.88 -8.22
N ALA A 6 -17.85 -47.43 -7.01
CA ALA A 6 -17.61 -46.71 -5.77
C ALA A 6 -16.13 -46.28 -5.62
N VAL A 7 -15.17 -47.14 -5.98
CA VAL A 7 -13.74 -46.80 -5.92
C VAL A 7 -13.37 -45.66 -6.86
N TYR A 8 -13.88 -45.65 -8.10
CA TYR A 8 -13.62 -44.55 -9.04
C TYR A 8 -14.22 -43.21 -8.61
N VAL A 9 -15.42 -43.23 -8.00
CA VAL A 9 -16.05 -42.01 -7.45
C VAL A 9 -15.23 -41.46 -6.28
N MET A 10 -14.72 -42.32 -5.40
CA MET A 10 -13.89 -41.89 -4.27
C MET A 10 -12.53 -41.33 -4.71
N ILE A 11 -11.91 -41.92 -5.74
CA ILE A 11 -10.66 -41.39 -6.33
C ILE A 11 -10.93 -40.03 -6.99
N GLY A 12 -12.03 -39.90 -7.76
CA GLY A 12 -12.40 -38.64 -8.39
C GLY A 12 -12.65 -37.51 -7.37
N LEU A 13 -13.37 -37.80 -6.30
CA LEU A 13 -13.60 -36.84 -5.20
C LEU A 13 -12.30 -36.44 -4.50
N ALA A 14 -11.39 -37.39 -4.25
CA ALA A 14 -10.10 -37.10 -3.63
C ALA A 14 -9.21 -36.20 -4.52
N VAL A 15 -9.19 -36.44 -5.83
CA VAL A 15 -8.43 -35.62 -6.79
C VAL A 15 -8.99 -34.18 -6.86
N ILE A 16 -10.31 -34.03 -6.84
CA ILE A 16 -10.96 -32.71 -6.84
C ILE A 16 -10.62 -31.95 -5.54
N MET A 17 -10.67 -32.61 -4.38
CA MET A 17 -10.30 -31.98 -3.10
C MET A 17 -8.82 -31.56 -3.05
N PHE A 18 -7.91 -32.38 -3.60
CA PHE A 18 -6.48 -32.05 -3.66
C PHE A 18 -6.14 -30.92 -4.63
N ALA A 19 -6.91 -30.76 -5.72
CA ALA A 19 -6.72 -29.68 -6.68
C ALA A 19 -7.15 -28.32 -6.12
N SER A 20 -8.25 -28.27 -5.36
CA SER A 20 -8.76 -27.02 -4.77
C SER A 20 -7.81 -26.41 -3.73
N SER A 21 -7.09 -27.22 -2.94
CA SER A 21 -6.20 -26.68 -1.90
C SER A 21 -4.99 -25.91 -2.45
N LYS A 22 -4.47 -26.30 -3.64
CA LYS A 22 -3.34 -25.61 -4.27
C LYS A 22 -3.71 -24.22 -4.77
N ALA A 23 -4.95 -24.03 -5.24
CA ALA A 23 -5.43 -22.76 -5.73
C ALA A 23 -5.57 -21.72 -4.60
N GLU A 24 -6.00 -22.15 -3.41
CA GLU A 24 -6.15 -21.28 -2.23
C GLU A 24 -4.80 -20.83 -1.65
N ILE A 25 -3.79 -21.71 -1.69
CA ILE A 25 -2.43 -21.39 -1.22
C ILE A 25 -1.76 -20.33 -2.09
N SER A 26 -1.96 -20.38 -3.42
CA SER A 26 -1.30 -19.43 -4.34
C SER A 26 -1.78 -17.98 -4.18
N LEU A 27 -3.04 -17.78 -3.79
CA LEU A 27 -3.59 -16.44 -3.57
C LEU A 27 -3.09 -15.84 -2.24
N THR A 28 -2.85 -16.69 -1.24
CA THR A 28 -2.39 -16.28 0.10
C THR A 28 -0.91 -15.85 0.08
N VAL A 29 -0.06 -16.48 -0.74
CA VAL A 29 1.38 -16.13 -0.84
C VAL A 29 1.60 -14.81 -1.58
N ALA A 30 0.77 -14.45 -2.55
CA ALA A 30 0.87 -13.18 -3.28
C ALA A 30 0.49 -11.96 -2.41
N ALA A 31 -0.25 -12.16 -1.32
CA ALA A 31 -0.75 -11.11 -0.44
C ALA A 31 0.20 -10.75 0.71
N SER A 32 1.35 -11.43 0.85
CA SER A 32 2.34 -11.11 1.88
C SER A 32 3.09 -9.81 1.54
N LYS A 33 2.41 -8.68 1.80
CA LYS A 33 3.07 -7.39 1.93
C LYS A 33 3.93 -7.44 3.19
N ASN A 34 5.17 -6.98 3.09
CA ASN A 34 6.07 -6.89 4.24
C ASN A 34 5.52 -5.82 5.20
N GLU A 35 4.82 -6.24 6.25
CA GLU A 35 4.16 -5.35 7.21
C GLU A 35 5.14 -4.54 8.07
N ASN A 36 6.44 -4.82 7.98
CA ASN A 36 7.50 -4.13 8.71
C ASN A 36 8.29 -3.12 7.87
N LYS A 37 7.72 -2.61 6.76
CA LYS A 37 8.39 -1.56 5.98
C LYS A 37 8.41 -0.24 6.77
N VAL A 38 9.61 0.24 7.12
CA VAL A 38 9.80 1.61 7.63
C VAL A 38 9.52 2.60 6.49
N LEU A 39 8.60 3.54 6.70
CA LEU A 39 8.25 4.57 5.73
C LEU A 39 9.15 5.80 5.89
N SER A 40 9.64 6.31 4.78
CA SER A 40 10.32 7.61 4.72
C SER A 40 9.29 8.72 4.46
N ILE A 41 9.11 9.61 5.44
CA ILE A 41 8.17 10.73 5.37
C ILE A 41 8.96 12.01 5.16
N ALA A 42 8.72 12.72 4.05
CA ALA A 42 9.32 14.01 3.74
C ALA A 42 8.54 15.13 4.44
N HIS A 43 9.00 15.50 5.64
CA HIS A 43 8.41 16.52 6.51
C HIS A 43 8.45 17.92 5.87
N LEU A 44 7.27 18.47 5.56
CA LEU A 44 7.04 19.71 4.81
C LEU A 44 7.63 19.66 3.39
N GLY A 45 7.69 18.47 2.80
CA GLY A 45 8.50 18.15 1.62
C GLY A 45 9.97 17.89 1.97
N ALA A 46 10.88 18.08 1.01
CA ALA A 46 12.32 18.02 1.28
C ALA A 46 12.84 19.35 1.86
N SER A 47 12.28 19.77 3.01
CA SER A 47 12.49 21.08 3.66
C SER A 47 13.96 21.39 3.99
N GLY A 48 14.78 20.36 4.21
CA GLY A 48 16.24 20.52 4.35
C GLY A 48 16.98 20.91 3.07
N TYR A 49 16.34 20.86 1.90
CA TYR A 49 16.95 21.07 0.57
C TYR A 49 16.28 22.18 -0.25
N ALA A 50 15.04 22.54 0.08
CA ALA A 50 14.27 23.59 -0.59
C ALA A 50 13.27 24.20 0.42
N PRO A 51 12.74 25.41 0.17
CA PRO A 51 11.77 26.03 1.07
C PRO A 51 10.58 25.11 1.33
N GLU A 52 10.27 24.90 2.61
CA GLU A 52 9.17 24.05 3.10
C GLU A 52 7.82 24.40 2.46
N ASN A 53 6.92 23.41 2.36
CA ASN A 53 5.55 23.60 1.86
C ASN A 53 5.47 24.24 0.45
N THR A 54 6.52 24.10 -0.36
CA THR A 54 6.54 24.55 -1.76
C THR A 54 6.64 23.41 -2.76
N MET A 55 6.25 23.66 -4.01
CA MET A 55 6.46 22.72 -5.12
C MET A 55 7.93 22.34 -5.30
N ALA A 56 8.89 23.21 -4.96
CA ALA A 56 10.30 22.88 -5.03
C ALA A 56 10.68 21.78 -4.01
N ALA A 57 10.21 21.90 -2.76
CA ALA A 57 10.41 20.87 -1.74
C ALA A 57 9.67 19.57 -2.06
N PHE A 58 8.46 19.64 -2.63
CA PHE A 58 7.69 18.45 -3.02
C PHE A 58 8.34 17.71 -4.20
N ASN A 59 8.73 18.44 -5.25
CA ASN A 59 9.44 17.86 -6.39
C ASN A 59 10.76 17.21 -5.95
N LYS A 60 11.47 17.84 -5.01
CA LYS A 60 12.71 17.28 -4.47
C LYS A 60 12.45 16.02 -3.64
N ALA A 61 11.38 15.97 -2.86
CA ALA A 61 10.97 14.76 -2.14
C ALA A 61 10.64 13.59 -3.10
N VAL A 62 9.98 13.88 -4.23
CA VAL A 62 9.74 12.89 -5.31
C VAL A 62 11.06 12.39 -5.92
N GLU A 63 11.99 13.31 -6.25
CA GLU A 63 13.32 12.96 -6.77
C GLU A 63 14.09 12.06 -5.79
N MET A 64 13.96 12.34 -4.49
CA MET A 64 14.57 11.56 -3.41
C MET A 64 13.83 10.27 -3.07
N LYS A 65 12.69 9.99 -3.73
CA LYS A 65 11.87 8.78 -3.55
C LYS A 65 11.34 8.60 -2.12
N ALA A 66 10.92 9.68 -1.48
CA ALA A 66 10.17 9.58 -0.22
C ALA A 66 8.90 8.74 -0.41
N ASP A 67 8.51 7.97 0.61
CA ASP A 67 7.28 7.17 0.57
C ASP A 67 6.04 8.06 0.71
N ILE A 68 6.16 9.14 1.49
CA ILE A 68 5.10 10.10 1.79
C ILE A 68 5.69 11.51 1.72
N ILE A 69 4.93 12.44 1.16
CA ILE A 69 5.16 13.88 1.31
C ILE A 69 4.18 14.36 2.37
N GLU A 70 4.71 14.96 3.42
CA GLU A 70 3.91 15.56 4.50
C GLU A 70 3.85 17.08 4.29
N LEU A 71 2.72 17.68 4.67
CA LEU A 71 2.43 19.09 4.53
C LEU A 71 1.43 19.53 5.60
N ASP A 72 1.52 20.79 6.01
CA ASP A 72 0.55 21.42 6.89
C ASP A 72 -0.46 22.25 6.10
N VAL A 73 -1.67 22.35 6.66
CA VAL A 73 -2.72 23.21 6.12
C VAL A 73 -3.21 24.19 7.16
N GLN A 74 -3.44 25.42 6.72
CA GLN A 74 -4.19 26.44 7.45
C GLN A 74 -5.37 26.91 6.58
N MET A 75 -6.28 27.69 7.14
CA MET A 75 -7.41 28.27 6.43
C MET A 75 -7.27 29.78 6.33
N SER A 76 -7.40 30.31 5.11
CA SER A 76 -7.41 31.74 4.85
C SER A 76 -8.70 32.40 5.32
N LYS A 77 -8.71 33.74 5.34
CA LYS A 77 -9.88 34.53 5.75
C LYS A 77 -11.10 34.32 4.85
N ASP A 78 -10.88 34.06 3.58
CA ASP A 78 -11.91 33.76 2.58
C ASP A 78 -12.31 32.26 2.55
N GLY A 79 -11.76 31.44 3.45
CA GLY A 79 -12.16 30.05 3.65
C GLY A 79 -11.43 29.03 2.78
N GLU A 80 -10.36 29.45 2.09
CA GLU A 80 -9.53 28.59 1.26
C GLU A 80 -8.45 27.90 2.10
N LEU A 81 -8.13 26.64 1.76
CA LEU A 81 -7.01 25.95 2.39
C LEU A 81 -5.68 26.42 1.79
N VAL A 82 -4.72 26.74 2.64
CA VAL A 82 -3.37 27.16 2.26
C VAL A 82 -2.33 26.25 2.91
N VAL A 83 -1.23 26.00 2.21
CA VAL A 83 -0.15 25.14 2.68
C VAL A 83 0.90 26.00 3.40
N ILE A 84 0.88 26.00 4.73
CA ILE A 84 1.78 26.75 5.60
C ILE A 84 1.78 26.11 6.99
N HIS A 85 2.95 26.07 7.65
CA HIS A 85 3.09 25.48 8.98
C HIS A 85 2.54 26.42 10.06
N ASP A 86 3.10 27.63 10.14
CA ASP A 86 2.75 28.60 11.17
C ASP A 86 1.41 29.30 10.90
N THR A 87 0.79 29.79 11.97
CA THR A 87 -0.44 30.61 11.89
C THR A 87 -0.18 32.06 11.46
N THR A 88 1.10 32.40 11.23
CA THR A 88 1.58 33.73 10.82
C THR A 88 2.54 33.60 9.64
N VAL A 89 2.67 34.67 8.84
CA VAL A 89 3.59 34.77 7.68
C VAL A 89 4.83 35.60 7.98
#